data_AF-A0A937WNU7-F1
#
_entry.id   AF-A0A937WNU7-F1
#
_cell.length_a   1.000
_cell.length_b   1.000
_cell.length_c   1.000
_cell.angle_alpha   90.00
_cell.angle_beta   90.00
_cell.angle_gamma   90.00
#
_symmetry.space_group_name_H-M   'P 1'
#
loop_
_entity.id
_entity.type
_entity.pdbx_description
1 polymer ?
#
loop_
_entity_poly.entity_id
_entity_poly.type
_entity_poly.pdbx_seq_one_letter_code
_entity_poly.pdbx_strand_id
1 'polypeptide(L)'
;MKEPKRLWREKFSPHFRGMGEQSRGRSDKRGLNMDNIEGEQKDRKIDENWKESIEREKAEAPKKENEHFRDEHIADFNLFISSLAMQAFVYLGLMPDPVTQKTQTDLTHARYIIDTIQMLKDKTKNNLTVEENANIDETLYTLRMKFFEHSES
;
A
#
# COMPACT_ATOMS: atom_id res chain seq x y z
N MET A 1 -29.71 -9.04 -6.76
CA MET A 1 -28.85 -7.87 -6.99
C MET A 1 -27.52 -8.17 -6.29
N LYS A 2 -26.48 -8.57 -7.03
CA LYS A 2 -25.20 -9.06 -6.47
C LYS A 2 -24.11 -8.01 -6.73
N GLU A 3 -23.38 -7.63 -5.69
CA GLU A 3 -22.24 -6.69 -5.73
C GLU A 3 -21.08 -7.21 -6.60
N PRO A 4 -20.37 -6.37 -7.38
CA PRO A 4 -19.15 -6.78 -8.06
C PRO A 4 -17.93 -6.45 -7.18
N LYS A 5 -17.57 -7.37 -6.29
CA LYS A 5 -16.32 -7.31 -5.52
C LYS A 5 -15.20 -8.03 -6.28
N ARG A 6 -14.13 -7.28 -6.57
CA ARG A 6 -12.71 -7.73 -6.69
C ARG A 6 -12.25 -8.33 -8.03
N LEU A 7 -12.14 -7.49 -9.07
CA LEU A 7 -11.39 -7.79 -10.31
C LEU A 7 -9.85 -7.69 -10.17
N TRP A 8 -9.35 -7.12 -9.06
CA TRP A 8 -7.92 -6.84 -8.88
C TRP A 8 -7.08 -8.03 -8.40
N ARG A 9 -7.72 -9.09 -7.88
CA ARG A 9 -7.02 -10.19 -7.19
C ARG A 9 -6.47 -11.28 -8.13
N GLU A 10 -6.88 -11.29 -9.40
CA GLU A 10 -6.52 -12.35 -10.36
C GLU A 10 -5.38 -11.96 -11.31
N LYS A 11 -5.12 -10.66 -11.53
CA LYS A 11 -4.13 -10.21 -12.53
C LYS A 11 -2.67 -10.20 -12.03
N PHE A 12 -2.43 -10.40 -10.73
CA PHE A 12 -1.11 -10.28 -10.11
C PHE A 12 -0.73 -11.53 -9.28
N SER A 13 -0.73 -12.71 -9.89
CA SER A 13 -0.06 -13.89 -9.33
C SER A 13 1.13 -14.31 -10.21
N PRO A 14 2.36 -14.34 -9.69
CA PRO A 14 3.49 -14.94 -10.40
C PRO A 14 3.30 -16.46 -10.46
N HIS A 15 3.41 -16.99 -11.67
CA HIS A 15 3.35 -18.40 -11.98
C HIS A 15 4.41 -19.22 -11.22
N PHE A 16 4.00 -20.20 -10.43
CA PHE A 16 4.81 -21.38 -10.14
C PHE A 16 4.12 -22.60 -10.75
N ARG A 17 4.66 -23.06 -11.89
CA ARG A 17 4.26 -24.28 -12.58
C ARG A 17 5.48 -25.21 -12.66
N GLY A 18 5.32 -26.42 -12.13
CA GLY A 18 5.81 -27.63 -12.81
C GLY A 18 6.93 -28.41 -12.14
N MET A 19 6.61 -29.66 -11.77
CA MET A 19 7.34 -30.93 -11.96
C MET A 19 6.91 -31.87 -10.81
N GLY A 20 6.35 -33.07 -11.00
CA GLY A 20 6.49 -34.01 -12.11
C GLY A 20 7.01 -35.34 -11.56
N GLU A 21 6.08 -36.21 -11.16
CA GLU A 21 6.09 -37.67 -10.97
C GLU A 21 7.35 -38.59 -11.06
N GLN A 22 7.29 -39.65 -10.22
CA GLN A 22 7.77 -41.05 -10.42
C GLN A 22 9.29 -41.36 -10.24
N SER A 23 9.76 -42.52 -9.77
CA SER A 23 9.21 -43.76 -9.20
C SER A 23 10.38 -44.71 -8.77
N ARG A 24 10.13 -45.55 -7.73
CA ARG A 24 10.52 -46.98 -7.55
C ARG A 24 11.95 -47.43 -7.13
N GLY A 25 11.96 -48.36 -6.14
CA GLY A 25 12.90 -49.51 -6.02
C GLY A 25 13.50 -49.69 -4.61
N ARG A 26 12.89 -50.40 -3.63
CA ARG A 26 12.71 -51.85 -3.38
C ARG A 26 13.85 -52.52 -2.57
N SER A 27 13.44 -53.29 -1.55
CA SER A 27 14.11 -54.45 -0.90
C SER A 27 14.92 -54.13 0.37
N ASP A 28 14.96 -54.91 1.45
CA ASP A 28 14.11 -55.95 2.06
C ASP A 28 14.82 -56.33 3.38
N LYS A 29 14.05 -56.74 4.39
CA LYS A 29 14.40 -57.79 5.40
C LYS A 29 15.42 -57.56 6.55
N ARG A 30 14.80 -57.64 7.74
CA ARG A 30 15.09 -58.55 8.89
C ARG A 30 15.96 -58.03 10.05
N GLY A 31 15.41 -58.22 11.27
CA GLY A 31 16.07 -58.14 12.57
C GLY A 31 15.23 -57.38 13.60
N LEU A 32 14.04 -57.87 13.96
CA LEU A 32 13.76 -58.53 15.26
C LEU A 32 14.28 -57.79 16.50
N ASN A 33 13.39 -56.95 17.06
CA ASN A 33 12.88 -56.92 18.43
C ASN A 33 13.78 -57.25 19.65
N MET A 34 13.55 -56.41 20.66
CA MET A 34 13.15 -56.71 22.04
C MET A 34 14.09 -56.34 23.19
N ASP A 35 13.48 -55.58 24.09
CA ASP A 35 13.58 -55.64 25.55
C ASP A 35 14.73 -54.93 26.28
N ASN A 36 14.27 -53.96 27.07
CA ASN A 36 14.56 -53.75 28.48
C ASN A 36 15.95 -53.26 28.95
N ILE A 37 15.84 -52.09 29.61
CA ILE A 37 16.24 -51.84 31.00
C ILE A 37 17.71 -51.50 31.27
N GLU A 38 17.85 -50.20 31.58
CA GLU A 38 18.68 -49.56 32.61
C GLU A 38 20.20 -49.42 32.43
N GLY A 39 20.62 -48.17 32.66
CA GLY A 39 21.88 -47.87 33.33
C GLY A 39 22.96 -47.31 32.41
N GLU A 40 22.99 -45.98 32.25
CA GLU A 40 24.02 -45.16 32.91
C GLU A 40 23.91 -43.70 32.45
N GLN A 41 23.51 -42.85 33.39
CA GLN A 41 23.62 -41.40 33.27
C GLN A 41 25.09 -41.00 33.33
N LYS A 42 25.51 -40.07 32.47
CA LYS A 42 26.69 -39.26 32.74
C LYS A 42 26.48 -37.82 32.31
N ASP A 43 26.51 -36.96 33.32
CA ASP A 43 26.38 -35.51 33.32
C ASP A 43 26.99 -34.80 32.11
N ARG A 44 26.17 -33.99 31.46
CA ARG A 44 26.60 -32.69 30.96
C ARG A 44 25.74 -31.62 31.62
N LYS A 45 26.26 -31.11 32.75
CA LYS A 45 25.99 -29.76 33.23
C LYS A 45 26.09 -28.82 32.03
N ILE A 46 24.97 -28.25 31.59
CA ILE A 46 24.96 -27.12 30.69
C ILE A 46 24.32 -25.97 31.47
N ASP A 47 25.19 -24.99 31.67
CA ASP A 47 25.16 -23.91 32.63
C ASP A 47 23.93 -23.00 32.58
N GLU A 48 23.53 -22.56 33.77
CA GLU A 48 22.61 -21.44 34.02
C GLU A 48 23.05 -20.12 33.35
N ASN A 49 24.28 -20.05 32.83
CA ASN A 49 24.84 -18.93 32.07
C ASN A 49 24.12 -18.66 30.74
N TRP A 50 23.43 -19.65 30.15
CA TRP A 50 22.59 -19.40 28.98
C TRP A 50 21.34 -18.58 29.37
N LYS A 51 20.72 -18.88 30.51
CA LYS A 51 19.41 -18.30 30.88
C LYS A 51 19.49 -16.78 31.14
N GLU A 52 20.54 -16.32 31.81
CA GLU A 52 20.75 -14.88 32.06
C GLU A 52 21.13 -14.10 30.80
N SER A 53 21.84 -14.74 29.86
CA SER A 53 22.21 -14.14 28.57
C SER A 53 20.98 -13.87 27.70
N ILE A 54 20.01 -14.80 27.71
CA ILE A 54 18.74 -14.65 27.00
C ILE A 54 17.86 -13.57 27.63
N GLU A 55 17.86 -13.41 28.95
CA GLU A 55 17.08 -12.36 29.62
C GLU A 55 17.65 -10.95 29.40
N ARG A 56 18.98 -10.78 29.36
CA ARG A 56 19.60 -9.48 29.00
C ARG A 56 19.37 -9.10 27.53
N GLU A 57 19.49 -10.05 26.59
CA GLU A 57 19.16 -9.79 25.19
C GLU A 57 17.67 -9.46 24.99
N LYS A 58 16.78 -10.09 25.76
CA LYS A 58 15.33 -9.86 25.69
C LYS A 58 14.89 -8.56 26.39
N ALA A 59 15.70 -8.04 27.32
CA ALA A 59 15.47 -6.77 28.01
C ALA A 59 16.05 -5.55 27.26
N GLU A 60 17.09 -5.73 26.45
CA GLU A 60 17.75 -4.65 25.69
C GLU A 60 17.36 -4.57 24.21
N ALA A 61 16.55 -5.50 23.69
CA ALA A 61 15.90 -5.28 22.42
C ALA A 61 15.02 -4.02 22.55
N PRO A 62 15.19 -2.97 21.70
CA PRO A 62 14.14 -1.98 21.59
C PRO A 62 12.88 -2.79 21.32
N LYS A 63 11.85 -2.59 22.12
CA LYS A 63 10.51 -2.99 21.74
C LYS A 63 10.29 -2.28 20.41
N LYS A 64 10.60 -2.96 19.31
CA LYS A 64 9.86 -2.83 18.09
C LYS A 64 8.48 -3.35 18.49
N GLU A 65 7.77 -2.50 19.24
CA GLU A 65 6.35 -2.37 19.11
C GLU A 65 6.11 -2.60 17.65
N ASN A 66 5.26 -3.57 17.32
CA ASN A 66 4.70 -3.62 16.00
C ASN A 66 4.23 -2.20 15.74
N GLU A 67 5.06 -1.41 15.06
CA GLU A 67 4.67 -0.30 14.24
C GLU A 67 3.75 -1.00 13.28
N HIS A 68 2.51 -1.05 13.75
CA HIS A 68 1.34 -1.26 12.97
C HIS A 68 1.65 -0.36 11.79
N PHE A 69 2.00 -0.97 10.66
CA PHE A 69 1.84 -0.38 9.35
C PHE A 69 0.33 -0.14 9.29
N ARG A 70 -0.14 0.86 10.03
CA ARG A 70 -1.39 1.51 9.78
C ARG A 70 -1.16 1.99 8.38
N ASP A 71 -1.98 1.47 7.50
CA ASP A 71 -2.22 2.08 6.23
C ASP A 71 -2.75 3.50 6.53
N GLU A 72 -1.86 4.43 6.90
CA GLU A 72 -2.19 5.80 7.34
C GLU A 72 -2.57 6.68 6.15
N HIS A 73 -2.60 6.10 4.95
CA HIS A 73 -3.00 6.76 3.72
C HIS A 73 -4.22 6.06 3.12
N ILE A 74 -5.33 6.10 3.86
CA ILE A 74 -6.63 5.75 3.29
C ILE A 74 -6.88 6.73 2.13
N ALA A 75 -7.01 6.19 0.92
CA ALA A 75 -7.34 6.97 -0.26
C ALA A 75 -8.74 7.59 -0.10
N ASP A 76 -8.81 8.92 -0.25
CA ASP A 76 -10.04 9.70 -0.19
C ASP A 76 -10.22 10.48 -1.49
N PHE A 77 -11.43 10.42 -2.08
CA PHE A 77 -11.70 11.03 -3.37
C PHE A 77 -11.64 12.56 -3.30
N ASN A 78 -12.21 13.17 -2.26
CA ASN A 78 -12.21 14.62 -2.08
C ASN A 78 -10.80 15.15 -1.88
N LEU A 79 -9.96 14.43 -1.12
CA LEU A 79 -8.55 14.76 -0.95
C LEU A 79 -7.80 14.67 -2.29
N PHE A 80 -8.09 13.67 -3.11
CA PHE A 80 -7.50 13.55 -4.44
C PHE A 80 -7.90 14.73 -5.35
N ILE A 81 -9.19 15.07 -5.42
CA ILE A 81 -9.67 16.24 -6.19
C ILE A 81 -9.03 17.54 -5.68
N SER A 82 -8.93 17.72 -4.37
CA SER A 82 -8.26 18.88 -3.76
C SER A 82 -6.78 18.96 -4.13
N SER A 83 -6.08 17.82 -4.18
CA SER A 83 -4.67 17.76 -4.59
C SER A 83 -4.47 18.17 -6.05
N LEU A 84 -5.40 17.82 -6.94
CA LEU A 84 -5.40 18.25 -8.33
C LEU A 84 -5.71 19.75 -8.45
N ALA A 85 -6.69 20.24 -7.68
CA ALA A 85 -7.01 21.67 -7.64
C ALA A 85 -5.80 22.51 -7.19
N MET A 86 -5.06 22.07 -6.18
CA MET A 86 -3.84 22.73 -5.73
C MET A 86 -2.77 22.79 -6.84
N GLN A 87 -2.58 21.70 -7.59
CA GLN A 87 -1.69 21.69 -8.75
C GLN A 87 -2.14 22.70 -9.82
N ALA A 88 -3.44 22.77 -10.11
CA ALA A 88 -3.97 23.76 -11.04
C ALA A 88 -3.72 25.20 -10.54
N PHE A 89 -3.89 25.49 -9.25
CA PHE A 89 -3.57 26.81 -8.69
C PHE A 89 -2.10 27.17 -8.78
N VAL A 90 -1.19 26.20 -8.57
CA VAL A 90 0.25 26.40 -8.79
C VAL A 90 0.52 26.76 -10.26
N TYR A 91 -0.05 26.01 -11.21
CA TYR A 91 0.11 26.31 -12.64
C TYR A 91 -0.56 27.61 -13.07
N LEU A 92 -1.60 28.08 -12.37
CA LEU A 92 -2.18 29.41 -12.61
C LEU A 92 -1.29 30.54 -12.08
N GLY A 93 -0.23 30.24 -11.33
CA GLY A 93 0.59 31.24 -10.65
C GLY A 93 -0.10 31.85 -9.42
N LEU A 94 -1.12 31.17 -8.88
CA LEU A 94 -1.83 31.59 -7.67
C LEU A 94 -1.17 31.09 -6.38
N MET A 95 -0.29 30.10 -6.50
CA MET A 95 0.48 29.54 -5.42
C MET A 95 1.93 29.32 -5.87
N PRO A 96 2.91 29.44 -4.96
CA PRO A 96 4.28 29.05 -5.28
C PRO A 96 4.35 27.54 -5.49
N ASP A 97 5.13 27.11 -6.47
CA ASP A 97 5.45 25.70 -6.65
C ASP A 97 6.20 25.17 -5.41
N PRO A 98 5.76 24.06 -4.80
CA PRO A 98 6.34 23.57 -3.54
C PRO A 98 7.78 23.07 -3.67
N VAL A 99 8.23 22.74 -4.89
CA VAL A 99 9.59 22.25 -5.17
C VAL A 99 10.52 23.41 -5.49
N THR A 100 10.11 24.28 -6.42
CA THR A 100 10.95 25.37 -6.91
C THR A 100 10.82 26.67 -6.10
N GLN A 101 9.78 26.78 -5.26
CA GLN A 101 9.36 27.98 -4.53
C GLN A 101 9.09 29.20 -5.42
N LYS A 102 8.94 29.00 -6.73
CA LYS A 102 8.65 30.06 -7.69
C LYS A 102 7.17 30.07 -8.03
N THR A 103 6.64 31.27 -8.21
CA THR A 103 5.32 31.48 -8.80
C THR A 103 5.52 31.71 -10.30
N GLN A 104 5.01 30.79 -11.12
CA GLN A 104 5.08 30.87 -12.58
C GLN A 104 3.74 30.41 -13.16
N THR A 105 3.24 31.14 -14.15
CA THR A 105 1.99 30.79 -14.83
C THR A 105 2.28 29.89 -16.03
N ASP A 106 1.65 28.73 -16.05
CA ASP A 106 1.57 27.78 -17.15
C ASP A 106 0.10 27.42 -17.40
N LEU A 107 -0.54 28.20 -18.27
CA LEU A 107 -1.95 28.00 -18.62
C LEU A 107 -2.20 26.66 -19.31
N THR A 108 -1.20 26.10 -20.00
CA THR A 108 -1.37 24.81 -20.70
C THR A 108 -1.54 23.68 -19.70
N HIS A 109 -0.67 23.63 -18.68
CA HIS A 109 -0.77 22.64 -17.62
C HIS A 109 -1.98 22.89 -16.71
N ALA A 110 -2.31 24.15 -16.39
CA ALA A 110 -3.52 24.47 -15.64
C ALA A 110 -4.78 23.93 -16.33
N ARG A 111 -4.90 24.17 -17.65
CA ARG A 111 -6.02 23.65 -18.45
C ARG A 111 -6.06 22.11 -18.45
N TYR A 112 -4.91 21.46 -18.63
CA TYR A 112 -4.84 20.00 -18.60
C TYR A 112 -5.38 19.42 -17.28
N ILE A 113 -5.05 20.03 -16.14
CA ILE A 113 -5.56 19.58 -14.84
C ILE A 113 -7.07 19.82 -14.72
N ILE A 114 -7.59 20.96 -15.18
CA ILE A 114 -9.05 21.24 -15.20
C ILE A 114 -9.78 20.20 -16.05
N ASP A 115 -9.26 19.91 -17.25
CA ASP A 115 -9.82 18.91 -18.16
C ASP A 115 -9.74 17.50 -17.55
N THR A 116 -8.67 17.21 -16.79
CA THR A 116 -8.53 15.95 -16.03
C THR A 116 -9.61 15.81 -14.96
N ILE A 117 -9.86 16.84 -14.16
CA ILE A 117 -10.92 16.83 -13.13
C ILE A 117 -12.30 16.68 -13.79
N GLN A 118 -12.54 17.36 -14.92
CA GLN A 118 -13.79 17.21 -15.68
C GLN A 118 -13.96 15.78 -16.20
N MET A 119 -12.92 15.20 -16.79
CA MET A 119 -12.94 13.81 -17.27
C MET A 119 -13.22 12.85 -16.12
N LEU A 120 -12.61 13.05 -14.95
CA LEU A 120 -12.87 12.23 -13.76
C LEU A 120 -14.33 12.29 -13.36
N LYS A 121 -14.92 13.49 -13.25
CA LYS A 121 -16.37 13.67 -12.97
C LYS A 121 -17.23 12.85 -13.93
N ASP A 122 -16.93 12.91 -15.23
CA ASP A 122 -17.72 12.22 -16.25
C ASP A 122 -17.56 10.70 -16.16
N LYS A 123 -16.34 10.21 -15.88
CA LYS A 123 -16.03 8.77 -15.76
C LYS A 123 -16.50 8.16 -14.45
N THR A 124 -16.61 8.93 -13.38
CA THR A 124 -17.08 8.47 -12.07
C THR A 124 -18.56 8.73 -11.82
N LYS A 125 -19.28 9.28 -12.81
CA LYS A 125 -20.73 9.51 -12.73
C LYS A 125 -21.46 8.24 -12.26
N ASN A 126 -22.39 8.42 -11.32
CA ASN A 126 -23.13 7.38 -10.60
C ASN A 126 -22.33 6.55 -9.58
N ASN A 127 -21.05 6.83 -9.37
CA ASN A 127 -20.25 6.28 -8.27
C ASN A 127 -19.95 7.31 -7.17
N LEU A 128 -20.30 8.57 -7.38
CA LEU A 128 -20.10 9.66 -6.42
C LEU A 128 -21.25 9.75 -5.43
N THR A 129 -20.92 10.02 -4.18
CA THR A 129 -21.86 10.54 -3.18
C THR A 129 -22.31 11.95 -3.56
N VAL A 130 -23.38 12.43 -2.93
CA VAL A 130 -23.90 13.79 -3.15
C VAL A 130 -22.84 14.84 -2.79
N GLU A 131 -22.10 14.60 -1.71
CA GLU A 131 -21.04 15.49 -1.23
C GLU A 131 -19.84 15.54 -2.20
N GLU A 132 -19.34 14.39 -2.65
CA GLU A 132 -18.25 14.32 -3.63
C GLU A 132 -18.64 14.99 -4.95
N ASN A 133 -19.90 14.80 -5.41
CA ASN A 133 -20.37 15.46 -6.61
C ASN A 133 -20.47 16.99 -6.43
N ALA A 134 -20.91 17.47 -5.26
CA ALA A 134 -20.93 18.91 -4.98
C ALA A 134 -19.50 19.48 -4.92
N ASN A 135 -18.57 18.77 -4.28
CA ASN A 135 -17.17 19.18 -4.17
C ASN A 135 -16.48 19.31 -5.54
N ILE A 136 -16.65 18.32 -6.42
CA ILE A 136 -16.04 18.37 -7.75
C ILE A 136 -16.65 19.47 -8.62
N ASP A 137 -17.95 19.74 -8.46
CA ASP A 137 -18.66 20.82 -9.17
C ASP A 137 -18.17 22.20 -8.75
N GLU A 138 -18.06 22.44 -7.44
CA GLU A 138 -17.53 23.69 -6.89
C GLU A 138 -16.05 23.90 -7.28
N THR A 139 -15.26 22.84 -7.22
CA THR A 139 -13.84 22.86 -7.61
C THR A 139 -13.69 23.24 -9.08
N LEU A 140 -14.43 22.59 -9.99
CA LEU A 140 -14.40 22.88 -11.42
C LEU A 140 -14.85 24.32 -11.73
N TYR A 141 -15.91 24.78 -11.06
CA TYR A 141 -16.37 26.16 -11.23
C TYR A 141 -15.28 27.17 -10.85
N THR A 142 -14.69 27.01 -9.67
CA THR A 142 -13.65 27.91 -9.15
C THR A 142 -12.43 27.94 -10.06
N LEU A 143 -11.93 26.76 -10.46
CA LEU A 143 -10.75 26.66 -11.31
C LEU A 143 -11.00 27.28 -12.69
N ARG A 144 -12.17 27.09 -13.29
CA ARG A 144 -12.51 27.68 -14.60
C ARG A 144 -12.59 29.19 -14.54
N MET A 145 -13.19 29.75 -13.49
CA MET A 145 -13.21 31.19 -13.26
C MET A 145 -11.79 31.75 -13.13
N LYS A 146 -10.96 31.11 -12.31
CA LYS A 146 -9.56 31.54 -12.13
C LYS A 146 -8.74 31.39 -13.41
N PHE A 147 -8.93 30.31 -14.15
CA PHE A 147 -8.30 30.12 -15.44
C PHE A 147 -8.65 31.25 -16.41
N PHE A 148 -9.94 31.59 -16.52
CA PHE A 148 -10.39 32.68 -17.40
C PHE A 148 -9.79 34.03 -16.98
N GLU A 149 -9.80 34.36 -15.68
CA GLU A 149 -9.17 35.60 -15.17
C GLU A 149 -7.69 35.71 -15.57
N HIS A 150 -6.96 34.58 -15.56
CA HIS A 150 -5.51 34.56 -15.85
C HIS A 150 -5.19 34.37 -17.33
N SER A 151 -6.13 33.89 -18.16
CA SER A 151 -5.91 33.76 -19.60
C SER A 151 -6.12 35.06 -20.35
N GLU A 152 -6.86 36.00 -19.76
CA GLU A 152 -7.14 37.32 -20.35
C GLU A 152 -6.19 38.44 -19.86
N SER A 153 -5.21 38.11 -19.01
CA SER A 153 -4.19 39.03 -18.47
C SER A 153 -2.89 38.98 -19.27
#